data_AF-A0A1C0ZSE6-F1
#
_entry.id   AF-A0A1C0ZSE6-F1
#
_cell.length_a   1.000
_cell.length_b   1.000
_cell.length_c   1.000
_cell.angle_alpha   90.00
_cell.angle_beta   90.00
_cell.angle_gamma   90.00
#
_symmetry.space_group_name_H-M   'P 1'
#
loop_
_entity.id
_entity.type
_entity.pdbx_description
1 polymer ?
#
loop_
_entity_poly.entity_id
_entity_poly.type
_entity_poly.pdbx_seq_one_letter_code
_entity_poly.pdbx_strand_id
1 'polypeptide(L)'
;MFTHYQATPLEQWVEALYLQHDIASPAQLSMTNLAAKLHIWIYTMDMNSMAIEKNGLFSINVDRRLSAKEQWEDFLHELCHVLRHSGNQMVMPDRYVDWQEQDASAFQLYAAMPVSMLKKLSLPEQKNEMVTFLAEEFQVTYRLASERIEQIQRRVLQGILDHEYQQFTQRQINTYNPANWSDATRAIMDKLEHLKRKGELAKS
;
A
#
# COMPACT_ATOMS: atom_id res chain seq x y z
N MET A 1 -14.29 -1.39 9.39
CA MET A 1 -12.81 -1.42 9.33
C MET A 1 -12.23 -0.53 8.23
N PHE A 2 -12.71 -0.54 6.98
CA PHE A 2 -12.04 0.10 5.84
C PHE A 2 -12.52 1.52 5.47
N THR A 3 -13.20 2.23 6.37
CA THR A 3 -13.73 3.59 6.09
C THR A 3 -12.59 4.54 5.73
N HIS A 4 -12.73 5.34 4.67
CA HIS A 4 -11.70 6.24 4.14
C HIS A 4 -10.35 5.60 3.75
N TYR A 5 -10.26 4.26 3.69
CA TYR A 5 -9.05 3.59 3.25
C TYR A 5 -8.74 3.90 1.77
N GLN A 6 -7.53 4.38 1.51
CA GLN A 6 -7.00 4.59 0.16
C GLN A 6 -5.83 3.63 -0.10
N ALA A 7 -5.93 2.86 -1.18
CA ALA A 7 -4.86 1.96 -1.60
C ALA A 7 -3.71 2.77 -2.20
N THR A 8 -2.47 2.42 -1.88
CA THR A 8 -1.30 3.04 -2.52
C THR A 8 -1.12 2.56 -3.97
N PRO A 9 -0.35 3.28 -4.80
CA PRO A 9 -0.03 2.81 -6.15
C PRO A 9 0.53 1.38 -6.19
N LEU A 10 1.42 1.02 -5.25
CA LEU A 10 1.94 -0.34 -5.13
C LEU A 10 0.83 -1.36 -4.84
N GLU A 11 -0.10 -1.05 -3.95
CA GLU A 11 -1.20 -1.94 -3.60
C GLU A 11 -2.19 -2.09 -4.77
N GLN A 12 -2.50 -0.99 -5.46
CA GLN A 12 -3.33 -1.02 -6.67
C GLN A 12 -2.68 -1.86 -7.78
N TRP A 13 -1.35 -1.79 -7.91
CA TRP A 13 -0.60 -2.61 -8.85
C TRP A 13 -0.70 -4.10 -8.51
N VAL A 14 -0.60 -4.48 -7.23
CA VAL A 14 -0.79 -5.86 -6.77
C VAL A 14 -2.22 -6.35 -7.03
N GLU A 15 -3.23 -5.53 -6.73
CA GLU A 15 -4.63 -5.86 -7.00
C GLU A 15 -4.88 -6.06 -8.50
N ALA A 16 -4.28 -5.23 -9.35
CA ALA A 16 -4.36 -5.37 -10.80
C ALA A 16 -3.66 -6.64 -11.31
N LEU A 17 -2.49 -6.97 -10.75
CA LEU A 17 -1.78 -8.22 -11.06
C LEU A 17 -2.68 -9.44 -10.76
N TYR A 18 -3.29 -9.48 -9.58
CA TYR A 18 -4.15 -10.60 -9.20
C TYR A 18 -5.42 -10.68 -10.06
N LEU A 19 -6.02 -9.54 -10.38
CA LEU A 19 -7.16 -9.48 -11.28
C LEU A 19 -6.80 -10.00 -12.69
N GLN A 20 -5.66 -9.59 -13.24
CA GLN A 20 -5.19 -10.02 -14.56
C GLN A 20 -4.98 -11.54 -14.63
N HIS A 21 -4.64 -12.17 -13.51
CA HIS A 21 -4.38 -13.60 -13.42
C HIS A 21 -5.56 -14.39 -12.80
N ASP A 22 -6.77 -13.82 -12.71
CA ASP A 22 -7.96 -14.47 -12.16
C ASP A 22 -7.77 -15.02 -10.72
N ILE A 23 -7.03 -14.28 -9.90
CA ILE A 23 -6.80 -14.56 -8.48
C ILE A 23 -7.72 -13.65 -7.67
N ALA A 24 -8.80 -14.21 -7.10
CA ALA A 24 -9.88 -13.44 -6.49
C ALA A 24 -10.28 -13.92 -5.07
N SER A 25 -9.73 -15.04 -4.59
CA SER A 25 -9.98 -15.59 -3.25
C SER A 25 -8.70 -16.01 -2.50
N PRO A 26 -8.72 -16.00 -1.15
CA PRO A 26 -7.57 -16.39 -0.34
C PRO A 26 -7.07 -17.81 -0.62
N ALA A 27 -7.99 -18.75 -0.88
CA ALA A 27 -7.63 -20.15 -1.20
C ALA A 27 -6.78 -20.31 -2.47
N GLN A 28 -6.75 -19.31 -3.36
CA GLN A 28 -5.90 -19.30 -4.54
C GLN A 28 -4.49 -18.77 -4.26
N LEU A 29 -4.26 -18.16 -3.09
CA LEU A 29 -2.97 -17.59 -2.69
C LEU A 29 -2.05 -18.71 -2.20
N SER A 30 -1.26 -19.22 -3.12
CA SER A 30 -0.21 -20.21 -2.82
C SER A 30 0.95 -20.06 -3.79
N MET A 31 2.13 -20.46 -3.32
CA MET A 31 3.36 -20.46 -4.12
C MET A 31 3.15 -21.13 -5.49
N THR A 32 2.58 -22.34 -5.47
CA THR A 32 2.36 -23.15 -6.68
C THR A 32 1.44 -22.46 -7.68
N ASN A 33 0.32 -21.89 -7.23
CA ASN A 33 -0.63 -21.25 -8.13
C ASN A 33 -0.06 -19.94 -8.73
N LEU A 34 0.56 -19.10 -7.90
CA LEU A 34 1.13 -17.84 -8.39
C LEU A 34 2.28 -18.09 -9.36
N ALA A 35 3.21 -18.98 -9.03
CA ALA A 35 4.32 -19.29 -9.93
C ALA A 35 3.87 -19.91 -11.25
N ALA A 36 2.84 -20.78 -11.22
CA ALA A 36 2.26 -21.31 -12.45
C ALA A 36 1.65 -20.21 -13.32
N LYS A 37 0.89 -19.28 -12.73
CA LYS A 37 0.25 -18.15 -13.43
C LYS A 37 1.24 -17.12 -13.96
N LEU A 38 2.38 -16.96 -13.29
CA LEU A 38 3.43 -15.99 -13.63
C LEU A 38 4.60 -16.61 -14.41
N HIS A 39 4.55 -17.91 -14.71
CA HIS A 39 5.61 -18.65 -15.39
C HIS A 39 6.98 -18.56 -14.70
N ILE A 40 6.99 -18.61 -13.37
CA ILE A 40 8.21 -18.56 -12.55
C ILE A 40 8.58 -19.97 -12.09
N TRP A 41 9.85 -20.36 -12.26
CA TRP A 41 10.32 -21.62 -11.69
C TRP A 41 10.59 -21.48 -10.19
N ILE A 42 10.04 -22.41 -9.41
CA ILE A 42 10.30 -22.50 -7.97
C ILE A 42 11.23 -23.68 -7.71
N TYR A 43 12.26 -23.43 -6.91
CA TYR A 43 13.05 -24.45 -6.25
C TYR A 43 12.83 -24.35 -4.73
N THR A 44 12.89 -25.49 -4.05
CA THR A 44 13.03 -25.51 -2.60
C THR A 44 14.39 -26.12 -2.29
N MET A 45 15.20 -25.45 -1.47
CA MET A 45 16.54 -25.93 -1.11
C MET A 45 16.84 -25.57 0.33
N ASP A 46 17.84 -26.22 0.94
CA ASP A 46 18.21 -26.02 2.34
C ASP A 46 19.17 -24.81 2.47
N MET A 47 18.75 -23.67 1.92
CA MET A 47 19.46 -22.39 1.91
C MET A 47 18.45 -21.24 1.88
N ASN A 48 18.90 -20.04 2.25
CA ASN A 48 18.04 -18.85 2.31
C ASN A 48 17.30 -18.63 0.98
N SER A 49 16.05 -18.18 1.10
CA SER A 49 15.21 -17.80 -0.03
C SER A 49 15.88 -16.68 -0.83
N MET A 50 15.76 -16.74 -2.15
CA MET A 50 16.33 -15.74 -3.05
C MET A 50 15.76 -15.84 -4.47
N ALA A 51 15.55 -14.69 -5.10
CA ALA A 51 15.30 -14.55 -6.52
C ALA A 51 16.61 -14.69 -7.33
N ILE A 52 16.57 -15.54 -8.35
CA ILE A 52 17.70 -15.83 -9.23
C ILE A 52 17.29 -15.49 -10.66
N GLU A 53 18.02 -14.55 -11.26
CA GLU A 53 17.96 -14.29 -12.70
C GLU A 53 19.13 -14.97 -13.40
N LYS A 54 18.84 -15.78 -14.42
CA LYS A 54 19.86 -16.38 -15.29
C LYS A 54 19.45 -16.28 -16.74
N ASN A 55 20.23 -15.54 -17.55
CA ASN A 55 19.97 -15.32 -18.98
C ASN A 55 18.55 -14.77 -19.26
N GLY A 56 18.06 -13.85 -18.42
CA GLY A 56 16.71 -13.29 -18.53
C GLY A 56 15.58 -14.23 -18.10
N LEU A 57 15.91 -15.41 -17.56
CA LEU A 57 14.95 -16.32 -16.94
C LEU A 57 14.99 -16.15 -15.43
N PHE A 58 13.82 -15.92 -14.84
CA PHE A 58 13.67 -15.76 -13.40
C PHE A 58 13.26 -17.08 -12.74
N SER A 59 13.87 -17.35 -11.59
CA SER A 59 13.49 -18.43 -10.70
C SER A 59 13.60 -17.97 -9.26
N ILE A 60 12.87 -18.64 -8.37
CA ILE A 60 12.88 -18.34 -6.94
C ILE A 60 13.29 -19.61 -6.20
N ASN A 61 14.35 -19.52 -5.40
CA ASN A 61 14.60 -20.50 -4.36
C ASN A 61 13.83 -20.10 -3.09
N VAL A 62 13.20 -21.07 -2.44
CA VAL A 62 12.58 -20.91 -1.12
C VAL A 62 13.23 -21.86 -0.13
N ASP A 63 13.53 -21.36 1.06
CA ASP A 63 14.19 -22.15 2.11
C ASP A 63 13.27 -23.27 2.63
N ARG A 64 13.65 -24.52 2.34
CA ARG A 64 12.87 -25.71 2.71
C ARG A 64 12.76 -25.90 4.22
N ARG A 65 13.66 -25.30 5.00
CA ARG A 65 13.72 -25.48 6.46
C ARG A 65 12.63 -24.69 7.19
N LEU A 66 11.98 -23.74 6.50
CA LEU A 66 10.92 -22.89 7.04
C LEU A 66 9.57 -23.62 7.06
N SER A 67 8.64 -23.14 7.89
CA SER A 67 7.25 -23.60 7.86
C SER A 67 6.56 -23.22 6.54
N ALA A 68 5.46 -23.89 6.20
CA ALA A 68 4.73 -23.58 4.96
C ALA A 68 4.27 -22.10 4.87
N LYS A 69 3.90 -21.50 6.01
CA LYS A 69 3.51 -20.09 6.09
C LYS A 69 4.71 -19.17 5.84
N GLU A 70 5.85 -19.44 6.46
CA GLU A 70 7.09 -18.68 6.23
C GLU A 70 7.62 -18.84 4.80
N GLN A 71 7.55 -20.04 4.22
CA GLN A 71 7.91 -20.27 2.81
C GLN A 71 7.03 -19.46 1.85
N TRP A 72 5.74 -19.36 2.14
CA TRP A 72 4.82 -18.52 1.37
C TRP A 72 5.18 -17.03 1.48
N GLU A 73 5.50 -16.55 2.68
CA GLU A 73 5.93 -15.18 2.91
C GLU A 73 7.24 -14.86 2.16
N ASP A 74 8.25 -15.71 2.29
CA ASP A 74 9.53 -15.57 1.60
C ASP A 74 9.34 -15.58 0.08
N PHE A 75 8.53 -16.49 -0.45
CA PHE A 75 8.21 -16.53 -1.88
C PHE A 75 7.65 -15.20 -2.37
N LEU A 76 6.75 -14.56 -1.61
CA LEU A 76 6.16 -13.28 -1.98
C LEU A 76 7.18 -12.13 -1.95
N HIS A 77 8.12 -12.15 -1.00
CA HIS A 77 9.22 -11.18 -0.94
C HIS A 77 10.10 -11.31 -2.19
N GLU A 78 10.54 -12.53 -2.50
CA GLU A 78 11.35 -12.81 -3.70
C GLU A 78 10.60 -12.54 -5.00
N LEU A 79 9.28 -12.75 -5.00
CA LEU A 79 8.43 -12.41 -6.14
C LEU A 79 8.46 -10.91 -6.44
N CYS A 80 8.55 -10.05 -5.43
CA CYS A 80 8.74 -8.61 -5.64
C CYS A 80 10.04 -8.34 -6.39
N HIS A 81 11.14 -8.98 -5.98
CA HIS A 81 12.43 -8.81 -6.64
C HIS A 81 12.36 -9.22 -8.11
N VAL A 82 11.72 -10.36 -8.42
CA VAL A 82 11.53 -10.82 -9.80
C VAL A 82 10.70 -9.84 -10.63
N LEU A 83 9.60 -9.33 -10.09
CA LEU A 83 8.63 -8.56 -10.86
C LEU A 83 8.97 -7.07 -11.00
N ARG A 84 9.72 -6.50 -10.04
CA ARG A 84 9.82 -5.05 -9.88
C ARG A 84 11.26 -4.54 -9.82
N HIS A 85 12.23 -5.40 -9.52
CA HIS A 85 13.60 -4.99 -9.31
C HIS A 85 14.51 -5.50 -10.44
N SER A 86 15.62 -4.79 -10.65
CA SER A 86 16.67 -5.19 -11.58
C SER A 86 18.03 -4.77 -11.01
N GLY A 87 19.09 -5.41 -11.50
CA GLY A 87 20.45 -5.16 -11.06
C GLY A 87 20.91 -6.13 -9.97
N ASN A 88 22.23 -6.15 -9.76
CA ASN A 88 22.87 -7.04 -8.81
C ASN A 88 23.07 -6.33 -7.46
N GLN A 89 22.33 -6.76 -6.43
CA GLN A 89 22.39 -6.18 -5.08
C GLN A 89 23.79 -6.22 -4.46
N MET A 90 24.66 -7.17 -4.86
CA MET A 90 26.04 -7.28 -4.33
C MET A 90 26.98 -6.14 -4.75
N VAL A 91 26.62 -5.41 -5.80
CA VAL A 91 27.43 -4.29 -6.35
C VAL A 91 26.65 -2.99 -6.40
N MET A 92 25.38 -3.03 -5.99
CA MET A 92 24.49 -1.88 -5.97
C MET A 92 24.79 -1.03 -4.72
N PRO A 93 24.68 0.31 -4.80
CA PRO A 93 24.86 1.14 -3.60
C PRO A 93 23.80 0.83 -2.54
N ASP A 94 24.20 0.79 -1.27
CA ASP A 94 23.36 0.35 -0.13
C ASP A 94 21.97 1.00 -0.10
N ARG A 95 21.88 2.31 -0.38
CA ARG A 95 20.59 3.02 -0.39
C ARG A 95 19.57 2.46 -1.39
N TYR A 96 20.03 1.92 -2.52
CA TYR A 96 19.14 1.30 -3.49
C TYR A 96 18.74 -0.10 -3.06
N VAL A 97 19.64 -0.85 -2.41
CA VAL A 97 19.31 -2.14 -1.79
C VAL A 97 18.26 -1.94 -0.70
N ASP A 98 18.48 -1.00 0.22
CA ASP A 98 17.52 -0.66 1.27
C ASP A 98 16.14 -0.29 0.71
N TRP A 99 16.11 0.46 -0.39
CA TRP A 99 14.87 0.80 -1.07
C TRP A 99 14.17 -0.43 -1.67
N GLN A 100 14.91 -1.34 -2.31
CA GLN A 100 14.35 -2.59 -2.83
C GLN A 100 13.77 -3.47 -1.71
N GLU A 101 14.48 -3.61 -0.59
CA GLU A 101 13.99 -4.40 0.55
C GLU A 101 12.75 -3.79 1.20
N GLN A 102 12.66 -2.45 1.27
CA GLN A 102 11.47 -1.75 1.74
C GLN A 102 10.28 -1.93 0.79
N ASP A 103 10.51 -1.85 -0.53
CA ASP A 103 9.47 -2.07 -1.54
C ASP A 103 8.98 -3.53 -1.50
N ALA A 104 9.90 -4.50 -1.37
CA ALA A 104 9.58 -5.92 -1.24
C ALA A 104 8.80 -6.25 0.04
N SER A 105 9.19 -5.65 1.17
CA SER A 105 8.44 -5.78 2.43
C SER A 105 7.02 -5.22 2.33
N ALA A 106 6.85 -4.07 1.67
CA ALA A 106 5.53 -3.48 1.45
C ALA A 106 4.70 -4.33 0.48
N PHE A 107 5.31 -4.81 -0.60
CA PHE A 107 4.69 -5.71 -1.57
C PHE A 107 4.18 -6.99 -0.90
N GLN A 108 5.01 -7.63 -0.06
CA GLN A 108 4.69 -8.87 0.64
C GLN A 108 3.37 -8.73 1.41
N LEU A 109 3.16 -7.62 2.14
CA LEU A 109 1.92 -7.36 2.86
C LEU A 109 0.68 -7.27 1.95
N TYR A 110 0.78 -6.60 0.79
CA TYR A 110 -0.32 -6.49 -0.16
C TYR A 110 -0.60 -7.81 -0.87
N ALA A 111 0.44 -8.51 -1.30
CA ALA A 111 0.34 -9.74 -2.06
C ALA A 111 -0.15 -10.90 -1.17
N ALA A 112 0.28 -10.95 0.08
CA ALA A 112 -0.15 -11.96 1.04
C ALA A 112 -1.62 -11.76 1.45
N MET A 113 -2.06 -10.51 1.59
CA MET A 113 -3.40 -10.17 2.08
C MET A 113 -4.00 -8.99 1.31
N PRO A 114 -4.50 -9.22 0.08
CA PRO A 114 -5.10 -8.18 -0.76
C PRO A 114 -6.32 -7.56 -0.10
N VAL A 115 -6.45 -6.23 -0.20
CA VAL A 115 -7.55 -5.51 0.46
C VAL A 115 -8.90 -5.85 -0.19
N SER A 116 -8.92 -6.15 -1.49
CA SER A 116 -10.13 -6.59 -2.20
C SER A 116 -10.69 -7.90 -1.66
N MET A 117 -9.81 -8.83 -1.22
CA MET A 117 -10.20 -10.09 -0.59
C MET A 117 -10.62 -9.86 0.86
N LEU A 118 -9.84 -9.07 1.62
CA LEU A 118 -10.17 -8.73 3.01
C LEU A 118 -11.55 -8.08 3.15
N LYS A 119 -11.93 -7.20 2.22
CA LYS A 119 -13.24 -6.52 2.22
C LYS A 119 -14.44 -7.45 2.04
N LYS A 120 -14.23 -8.69 1.57
CA LYS A 120 -15.29 -9.70 1.38
C LYS A 120 -15.53 -10.55 2.63
N LEU A 121 -14.65 -10.48 3.62
CA LEU A 121 -14.70 -11.32 4.82
C LEU A 121 -15.50 -10.66 5.94
N SER A 122 -16.22 -11.49 6.71
CA SER A 122 -16.79 -11.10 8.00
C SER A 122 -15.71 -11.21 9.07
N LEU A 123 -15.19 -10.06 9.51
CA LEU A 123 -14.06 -10.02 10.45
C LEU A 123 -14.53 -10.00 11.91
N PRO A 124 -13.88 -10.76 12.81
CA PRO A 124 -14.09 -10.64 14.25
C PRO A 124 -13.85 -9.21 14.75
N GLU A 125 -14.56 -8.78 15.80
CA GLU A 125 -14.39 -7.45 16.37
C GLU A 125 -13.08 -7.32 17.16
N GLN A 126 -12.68 -8.39 17.87
CA GLN A 126 -11.46 -8.37 18.68
C GLN A 126 -10.21 -8.51 17.80
N LYS A 127 -9.22 -7.63 17.99
CA LYS A 127 -7.99 -7.59 17.17
C LYS A 127 -7.26 -8.93 17.15
N ASN A 128 -7.08 -9.57 18.31
CA ASN A 128 -6.33 -10.83 18.38
C ASN A 128 -7.05 -11.98 17.65
N GLU A 129 -8.38 -12.05 17.79
CA GLU A 129 -9.20 -13.03 17.08
C GLU A 129 -9.18 -12.77 15.58
N MET A 130 -9.27 -11.51 15.16
CA MET A 130 -9.16 -11.09 13.76
C MET A 130 -7.81 -11.47 13.16
N VAL A 131 -6.69 -11.18 13.84
CA VAL A 131 -5.35 -11.52 13.35
C VAL A 131 -5.21 -13.04 13.24
N THR A 132 -5.69 -13.80 14.24
CA THR A 132 -5.65 -15.26 14.21
C THR A 132 -6.49 -15.81 13.04
N PHE A 133 -7.71 -15.32 12.88
CA PHE A 133 -8.60 -15.69 11.79
C PHE A 133 -7.95 -15.42 10.42
N LEU A 134 -7.35 -14.24 10.24
CA LEU A 134 -6.73 -13.85 8.98
C LEU A 134 -5.43 -14.62 8.70
N ALA A 135 -4.64 -14.91 9.72
CA ALA A 135 -3.45 -15.74 9.59
C ALA A 135 -3.80 -17.14 9.07
N GLU A 136 -4.94 -17.70 9.48
CA GLU A 136 -5.44 -18.96 8.93
C GLU A 136 -6.08 -18.78 7.55
N GLU A 137 -6.93 -17.78 7.34
CA GLU A 137 -7.62 -17.58 6.06
C GLU A 137 -6.64 -17.34 4.89
N PHE A 138 -5.57 -16.58 5.13
CA PHE A 138 -4.56 -16.25 4.11
C PHE A 138 -3.32 -17.14 4.17
N GLN A 139 -3.27 -18.13 5.06
CA GLN A 139 -2.15 -19.04 5.24
C GLN A 139 -0.80 -18.30 5.47
N VAL A 140 -0.83 -17.25 6.28
CA VAL A 140 0.34 -16.43 6.67
C VAL A 140 0.61 -16.57 8.17
N THR A 141 1.79 -16.17 8.60
CA THR A 141 2.12 -16.10 10.02
C THR A 141 1.25 -15.08 10.74
N TYR A 142 1.03 -15.31 12.04
CA TYR A 142 0.35 -14.34 12.90
C TYR A 142 1.03 -12.96 12.84
N ARG A 143 2.37 -12.95 12.76
CA ARG A 143 3.17 -11.73 12.67
C ARG A 143 2.79 -10.92 11.43
N LEU A 144 2.83 -11.52 10.23
CA LEU A 144 2.48 -10.81 9.00
C LEU A 144 1.03 -10.34 9.01
N ALA A 145 0.10 -11.19 9.45
CA ALA A 145 -1.30 -10.79 9.58
C ALA A 145 -1.49 -9.58 10.51
N SER A 146 -0.78 -9.56 11.64
CA SER A 146 -0.80 -8.42 12.57
C SER A 146 -0.24 -7.15 11.91
N GLU A 147 0.92 -7.26 11.24
CA GLU A 147 1.56 -6.15 10.54
C GLU A 147 0.65 -5.56 9.45
N ARG A 148 -0.02 -6.43 8.67
CA ARG A 148 -0.99 -6.00 7.66
C ARG A 148 -2.17 -5.25 8.27
N ILE A 149 -2.72 -5.75 9.37
CA ILE A 149 -3.85 -5.10 10.05
C ILE A 149 -3.45 -3.73 10.61
N GLU A 150 -2.28 -3.62 11.22
CA GLU A 150 -1.77 -2.34 11.71
C GLU A 150 -1.51 -1.36 10.56
N GLN A 151 -0.97 -1.84 9.45
CA GLN A 151 -0.80 -1.03 8.24
C GLN A 151 -2.15 -0.50 7.73
N ILE A 152 -3.19 -1.35 7.72
CA ILE A 152 -4.54 -0.94 7.31
C ILE A 152 -5.12 0.11 8.27
N GLN A 153 -4.99 -0.10 9.58
CA GLN A 153 -5.45 0.85 10.59
C GLN A 153 -4.77 2.21 10.45
N ARG A 154 -3.45 2.24 10.24
CA ARG A 154 -2.71 3.49 9.99
C ARG A 154 -3.23 4.23 8.75
N ARG A 155 -3.53 3.50 7.67
CA ARG A 155 -4.06 4.09 6.43
C ARG A 155 -5.50 4.59 6.55
N VAL A 156 -6.33 3.88 7.30
CA VAL A 156 -7.68 4.34 7.64
C VAL A 156 -7.61 5.65 8.41
N LEU A 157 -6.76 5.72 9.44
CA LEU A 157 -6.56 6.95 10.21
C LEU A 157 -6.09 8.10 9.32
N GLN A 158 -5.08 7.85 8.47
CA GLN A 158 -4.61 8.86 7.51
C GLN A 158 -5.75 9.34 6.60
N GLY A 159 -6.54 8.43 6.04
CA GLY A 159 -7.65 8.78 5.16
C GLY A 159 -8.76 9.58 5.86
N ILE A 160 -9.03 9.30 7.14
CA ILE A 160 -9.96 10.09 7.96
C ILE A 160 -9.41 11.52 8.13
N LEU A 161 -8.16 11.66 8.54
CA LEU A 161 -7.51 12.96 8.74
C LEU A 161 -7.46 13.78 7.44
N ASP A 162 -7.11 13.15 6.33
CA ASP A 162 -7.08 13.79 5.01
C ASP A 162 -8.46 14.28 4.59
N HIS A 163 -9.49 13.46 4.82
CA HIS A 163 -10.87 13.82 4.51
C HIS A 163 -11.37 14.99 5.38
N GLU A 164 -11.09 14.97 6.69
CA GLU A 164 -11.43 16.07 7.60
C GLU A 164 -10.72 17.37 7.20
N TYR A 165 -9.42 17.28 6.87
CA TYR A 165 -8.64 18.42 6.40
C TYR A 165 -9.20 19.01 5.09
N GLN A 166 -9.56 18.15 4.13
CA GLN A 166 -10.19 18.59 2.88
C GLN A 166 -11.53 19.30 3.13
N GLN A 167 -12.38 18.76 4.01
CA GLN A 167 -13.65 19.40 4.36
C GLN A 167 -13.45 20.75 5.04
N PHE A 168 -12.48 20.84 5.95
CA PHE A 168 -12.15 22.10 6.62
C PHE A 168 -11.67 23.15 5.62
N THR A 169 -10.70 22.80 4.76
CA THR A 169 -10.15 23.70 3.73
C THR A 169 -11.23 24.13 2.73
N GLN A 170 -12.11 23.22 2.30
CA GLN A 170 -13.20 23.56 1.39
C GLN A 170 -14.20 24.53 2.05
N ARG A 171 -14.51 24.37 3.33
CA ARG A 171 -15.35 25.32 4.07
C ARG A 171 -14.69 26.69 4.14
N GLN A 172 -13.39 26.76 4.43
CA GLN A 172 -12.66 28.03 4.45
C GLN A 172 -12.63 28.73 3.08
N ILE A 173 -12.35 27.99 2.01
CA ILE A 173 -12.39 28.52 0.64
C ILE A 173 -13.79 29.02 0.30
N ASN A 174 -14.84 28.27 0.65
CA ASN A 174 -16.22 28.68 0.42
C ASN A 174 -16.58 29.96 1.19
N THR A 175 -16.10 30.14 2.42
CA THR A 175 -16.30 31.40 3.16
C THR A 175 -15.51 32.58 2.57
N TYR A 176 -14.37 32.32 1.92
CA TYR A 176 -13.56 33.36 1.28
C TYR A 176 -14.06 33.74 -0.12
N ASN A 177 -14.99 32.97 -0.71
CA ASN A 177 -15.61 33.32 -1.98
C ASN A 177 -16.43 34.62 -1.84
N PRO A 178 -16.12 35.69 -2.61
CA PRO A 178 -16.84 36.97 -2.55
C PRO A 178 -18.35 36.86 -2.76
N ALA A 179 -18.82 35.84 -3.49
CA ALA A 179 -20.24 35.56 -3.69
C ALA A 179 -20.97 35.20 -2.38
N ASN A 180 -20.25 34.68 -1.38
CA ASN A 180 -20.79 34.24 -0.10
C ASN A 180 -20.55 35.25 1.03
N TRP A 181 -19.97 36.42 0.73
CA TRP A 181 -19.75 37.46 1.74
C TRP A 181 -21.06 38.13 2.13
N SER A 182 -21.23 38.34 3.43
CA SER A 182 -22.28 39.24 3.95
C SER A 182 -22.06 40.67 3.45
N ASP A 183 -23.12 41.48 3.43
CA ASP A 183 -23.01 42.89 3.01
C ASP A 183 -21.97 43.66 3.85
N ALA A 184 -21.88 43.36 5.14
CA ALA A 184 -20.88 43.94 6.04
C ALA A 184 -19.46 43.52 5.67
N THR A 185 -19.23 42.24 5.38
CA THR A 185 -17.92 41.72 4.94
C THR A 185 -17.52 42.33 3.60
N ARG A 186 -18.47 42.46 2.66
CA ARG A 186 -18.25 43.07 1.35
C ARG A 186 -17.83 44.53 1.46
N ALA A 187 -18.55 45.31 2.27
CA ALA A 187 -18.22 46.71 2.51
C ALA A 187 -16.82 46.91 3.13
N ILE A 188 -16.39 46.01 4.03
CA ILE A 188 -15.05 46.04 4.62
C ILE A 188 -13.99 45.72 3.55
N MET A 189 -14.19 44.68 2.75
CA MET A 189 -13.24 44.26 1.71
C MET A 189 -13.09 45.30 0.59
N ASP A 190 -14.20 45.90 0.14
CA ASP A 190 -14.19 46.99 -0.85
C ASP A 190 -13.41 48.22 -0.34
N LYS A 191 -13.56 48.53 0.96
CA LYS A 191 -12.82 49.62 1.60
C LYS A 191 -11.31 49.31 1.68
N LEU A 192 -10.93 48.07 1.97
CA LEU A 192 -9.52 47.64 1.98
C LEU A 192 -8.89 47.73 0.59
N GLU A 193 -9.59 47.28 -0.45
CA GLU A 193 -9.17 47.42 -1.85
C GLU A 193 -8.96 48.88 -2.25
N HIS A 194 -9.89 49.75 -1.87
CA HIS A 194 -9.77 51.19 -2.11
C HIS A 194 -8.54 51.79 -1.43
N LEU A 195 -8.28 51.43 -0.17
CA LEU A 195 -7.10 51.89 0.57
C LEU A 195 -5.79 51.39 -0.03
N LYS A 196 -5.76 50.14 -0.50
CA LYS A 196 -4.58 49.55 -1.16
C LYS A 196 -4.20 50.32 -2.43
N ARG A 197 -5.17 50.58 -3.32
CA ARG A 197 -4.95 51.35 -4.56
C ARG A 197 -4.49 52.78 -4.25
N LYS A 198 -5.06 53.40 -3.22
CA LYS A 198 -4.66 54.74 -2.78
C LYS A 198 -3.22 54.77 -2.24
N GLY A 199 -2.81 53.72 -1.54
CA GLY A 199 -1.44 53.56 -1.04
C GLY A 199 -0.41 53.26 -2.13
N GLU A 200 -0.80 52.57 -3.21
CA GLU A 200 0.05 52.33 -4.38
C GLU A 200 0.25 53.61 -5.21
N LEU A 201 -0.80 54.43 -5.39
CA LEU A 201 -0.74 55.74 -6.05
C LEU A 201 0.05 56.79 -5.27
N ALA A 202 0.17 56.65 -3.95
CA ALA A 202 0.95 57.57 -3.11
C ALA A 202 2.46 57.24 -3.09
N LYS A 203 2.88 56.13 -3.70
CA LYS A 203 4.28 55.68 -3.81
C LYS A 203 4.91 55.90 -5.19
N SER A 204 4.12 56.36 -6.18
CA SER A 204 4.58 56.83 -7.50
C SER A 204 4.75 58.33 -7.52
#